data_AF-A0A970TN00-F1
#
_entry.id   AF-A0A970TN00-F1
#
_cell.length_a   1.000
_cell.length_b   1.000
_cell.length_c   1.000
_cell.angle_alpha   90.00
_cell.angle_beta   90.00
_cell.angle_gamma   90.00
#
_symmetry.space_group_name_H-M   'P 1'
#
loop_
_entity.id
_entity.type
_entity.pdbx_description
1 polymer ?
#
loop_
_entity_poly.entity_id
_entity_poly.type
_entity_poly.pdbx_seq_one_letter_code
_entity_poly.pdbx_strand_id
1 'polypeptide(L)'
;LADKRISAELEQIMEGRQIYQPKPAERGLPIVDGETQYSIGIAAPIISEGDIMGCVAFLTTEGSPPLGEVENKLASTVAKFLGKQMES
;
A
#
# COMPACT_ATOMS: atom_id res chain seq x y z
N LEU A 1 7.82 -12.43 2.81
CA LEU A 1 7.69 -11.03 2.40
C LEU A 1 8.89 -10.17 2.83
N ALA A 2 9.37 -10.22 4.08
CA ALA A 2 10.38 -9.29 4.62
C ALA A 2 11.71 -9.20 3.83
N ASP A 3 12.19 -10.29 3.24
CA ASP A 3 13.46 -10.32 2.49
C ASP A 3 13.28 -10.29 0.96
N LYS A 4 12.06 -9.96 0.49
CA LYS A 4 11.75 -9.92 -0.94
C LYS A 4 11.71 -8.50 -1.45
N ARG A 5 12.18 -8.30 -2.67
CA ARG A 5 12.07 -7.03 -3.37
C ARG A 5 10.58 -6.71 -3.60
N ILE A 6 10.20 -5.47 -3.33
CA ILE A 6 8.85 -4.97 -3.65
C ILE A 6 8.63 -4.96 -5.16
N SER A 7 7.37 -5.09 -5.56
CA SER A 7 7.00 -5.05 -6.97
C SER A 7 7.19 -3.67 -7.58
N ALA A 8 7.44 -3.62 -8.89
CA ALA A 8 7.48 -2.37 -9.65
C ALA A 8 6.14 -1.60 -9.56
N GLU A 9 5.03 -2.33 -9.45
CA GLU A 9 3.70 -1.76 -9.24
C GLU A 9 3.59 -1.02 -7.90
N LEU A 10 4.17 -1.59 -6.83
CA LEU A 10 4.20 -0.90 -5.53
C LEU A 10 5.10 0.34 -5.58
N GLU A 11 6.26 0.26 -6.24
CA GLU A 11 7.12 1.43 -6.48
C GLU A 11 6.34 2.55 -7.19
N GLN A 12 5.57 2.22 -8.23
CA GLN A 12 4.73 3.19 -8.95
C GLN A 12 3.62 3.79 -8.08
N ILE A 13 2.95 2.98 -7.26
CA ILE A 13 1.95 3.48 -6.30
C ILE A 13 2.58 4.49 -5.34
N MET A 14 3.78 4.17 -4.82
CA MET A 14 4.51 5.04 -3.91
C MET A 14 4.87 6.38 -4.57
N GLU A 15 5.42 6.34 -5.79
CA GLU A 15 5.74 7.52 -6.60
C GLU A 15 4.51 8.38 -6.93
N GLY A 16 3.34 7.74 -7.08
CA GLY A 16 2.07 8.41 -7.27
C GLY A 16 1.63 9.28 -6.08
N ARG A 17 2.22 9.11 -4.88
CA ARG A 17 1.96 9.91 -3.68
C ARG A 17 0.47 10.01 -3.29
N GLN A 18 -0.33 9.03 -3.71
CA GLN A 18 -1.77 8.95 -3.45
C GLN A 18 -2.11 7.56 -2.94
N ILE A 19 -3.21 7.46 -2.20
CA ILE A 19 -3.71 6.16 -1.77
C ILE A 19 -4.20 5.36 -2.97
N TYR A 20 -3.75 4.11 -3.05
CA TYR A 20 -4.21 3.15 -4.03
C TYR A 20 -5.24 2.21 -3.41
N GLN A 21 -6.29 1.92 -4.19
CA GLN A 21 -7.25 0.87 -3.93
C GLN A 21 -7.74 0.34 -5.29
N PRO A 22 -7.76 -0.98 -5.54
CA PRO A 22 -8.25 -1.55 -6.79
C PRO A 22 -9.72 -1.18 -7.02
N LYS A 23 -10.10 -1.00 -8.29
CA LYS A 23 -11.54 -0.90 -8.61
C LYS A 23 -12.23 -2.24 -8.31
N PRO A 24 -13.55 -2.27 -8.02
CA PRO A 24 -14.26 -3.51 -7.66
C PRO A 24 -14.16 -4.68 -8.65
N ALA A 25 -13.81 -4.41 -9.92
CA ALA A 25 -13.64 -5.42 -10.97
C ALA A 25 -12.18 -5.69 -11.34
N GLU A 26 -11.22 -4.98 -10.73
CA GLU A 26 -9.80 -5.13 -11.00
C GLU A 26 -9.16 -6.04 -9.95
N ARG A 27 -8.28 -6.93 -10.39
CA ARG A 27 -7.44 -7.70 -9.48
C ARG A 27 -6.41 -6.76 -8.84
N GLY A 28 -6.18 -6.89 -7.54
CA GLY A 28 -5.13 -6.13 -6.87
C GLY A 28 -3.74 -6.46 -7.43
N LEU A 29 -2.85 -5.48 -7.36
CA LEU A 29 -1.48 -5.56 -7.88
C LEU A 29 -0.59 -6.41 -6.96
N PRO A 30 0.47 -7.05 -7.46
CA PRO A 30 1.39 -7.82 -6.61
C PRO A 30 2.12 -6.91 -5.63
N ILE A 31 2.49 -7.44 -4.46
CA ILE A 31 3.26 -6.71 -3.43
C ILE A 31 4.78 -6.88 -3.58
N VAL A 32 5.23 -8.05 -4.03
CA VAL A 32 6.65 -8.39 -4.20
C VAL A 32 6.87 -9.10 -5.53
N ASP A 33 8.09 -9.02 -6.05
CA ASP A 33 8.46 -9.64 -7.31
C ASP A 33 8.31 -11.17 -7.26
N GLY A 34 7.65 -11.72 -8.27
CA GLY A 34 7.54 -13.18 -8.47
C GLY A 34 6.58 -13.90 -7.52
N GLU A 35 5.83 -13.20 -6.65
CA GLU A 35 4.76 -13.80 -5.84
C GLU A 35 3.39 -13.20 -6.17
N THR A 36 2.38 -14.07 -6.25
CA THR A 36 0.99 -13.68 -6.54
C THR A 36 0.01 -14.14 -5.47
N GLN A 37 0.51 -14.71 -4.36
CA GLN A 37 -0.32 -15.17 -3.25
C GLN A 37 -1.06 -14.02 -2.57
N TYR A 38 -0.41 -12.86 -2.51
CA TYR A 38 -0.93 -11.63 -1.92
C TYR A 38 -1.05 -10.56 -2.98
N SER A 39 -2.16 -9.82 -2.92
CA SER A 39 -2.40 -8.64 -3.74
C SER A 39 -2.62 -7.42 -2.86
N ILE A 40 -2.26 -6.25 -3.37
CA ILE A 40 -2.48 -4.97 -2.70
C ILE A 40 -3.97 -4.65 -2.78
N GLY A 41 -4.65 -4.65 -1.63
CA GLY A 41 -6.03 -4.19 -1.52
C GLY A 41 -6.12 -2.70 -1.22
N ILE A 42 -5.22 -2.18 -0.38
CA ILE A 42 -5.02 -0.74 -0.14
C ILE A 42 -3.52 -0.50 0.01
N ALA A 43 -3.00 0.61 -0.53
CA ALA A 43 -1.65 1.07 -0.28
C ALA A 43 -1.63 2.59 -0.07
N ALA A 44 -1.15 3.03 1.09
CA ALA A 44 -1.01 4.42 1.48
C ALA A 44 0.49 4.78 1.60
N PRO A 45 1.05 5.58 0.67
CA PRO A 45 2.43 6.02 0.76
C PRO A 45 2.70 6.80 2.05
N ILE A 46 3.83 6.53 2.70
CA ILE A 46 4.35 7.28 3.83
C ILE A 46 5.20 8.41 3.27
N ILE A 47 4.76 9.65 3.50
CA ILE A 47 5.43 10.85 3.01
C ILE A 47 5.92 11.65 4.22
N SER A 48 7.19 12.04 4.20
CA SER A 48 7.84 12.86 5.23
C SER A 48 8.63 13.95 4.53
N GLU A 49 8.44 15.22 4.92
CA GLU A 49 9.13 16.39 4.32
C GLU A 49 9.10 16.47 2.78
N GLY A 50 8.09 15.85 2.15
CA GLY A 50 7.99 15.79 0.68
C GLY A 50 8.73 14.63 0.03
N ASP A 51 9.39 13.76 0.80
CA ASP A 51 10.01 12.52 0.32
C ASP A 51 9.18 11.29 0.68
N ILE A 52 9.30 10.26 -0.16
CA ILE A 52 8.63 8.98 0.02
C ILE A 52 9.51 8.10 0.89
N MET A 53 9.03 7.77 2.08
CA MET A 53 9.76 6.96 3.05
C MET A 53 9.36 5.49 3.02
N GLY A 54 8.18 5.18 2.49
CA GLY A 54 7.65 3.82 2.48
C GLY A 54 6.17 3.75 2.14
N CYS A 55 5.51 2.67 2.54
CA CYS A 55 4.08 2.46 2.31
C CYS A 55 3.46 1.63 3.43
N VAL A 56 2.23 1.97 3.80
CA VAL A 56 1.34 1.11 4.60
C VAL A 56 0.38 0.41 3.64
N ALA A 57 0.40 -0.91 3.61
CA ALA A 57 -0.47 -1.69 2.74
C ALA A 57 -1.33 -2.69 3.50
N PHE A 58 -2.58 -2.85 3.06
CA PHE A 58 -3.42 -3.98 3.41
C PHE A 58 -3.49 -4.94 2.24
N LEU A 59 -3.14 -6.19 2.54
CA LEU A 59 -3.04 -7.24 1.55
C LEU A 59 -4.29 -8.10 1.56
N THR A 60 -4.68 -8.56 0.39
CA THR A 60 -5.77 -9.52 0.20
C THR A 60 -5.23 -10.78 -0.45
N THR A 61 -5.93 -11.89 -0.23
CA THR A 61 -5.75 -13.15 -0.97
C THR A 61 -7.00 -13.44 -1.79
N GLU A 62 -6.93 -14.44 -2.65
CA GLU A 62 -8.12 -14.94 -3.34
C GLU A 62 -9.23 -15.30 -2.33
N GLY A 63 -10.45 -14.85 -2.61
CA GLY A 63 -11.62 -15.05 -1.73
C GLY A 63 -11.72 -14.10 -0.53
N SER A 64 -10.76 -13.19 -0.33
CA SER A 64 -10.87 -12.16 0.72
C SER A 64 -12.06 -11.22 0.45
N PRO A 65 -12.76 -10.75 1.50
CA PRO A 65 -13.77 -9.71 1.33
C PRO A 65 -13.12 -8.42 0.81
N PRO A 66 -13.86 -7.58 0.06
CA PRO A 66 -13.34 -6.30 -0.40
C PRO A 66 -13.03 -5.39 0.79
N LEU A 67 -11.90 -4.69 0.72
CA LEU A 67 -11.56 -3.64 1.68
C LEU A 67 -12.39 -2.40 1.41
N GLY A 68 -12.81 -1.71 2.48
CA GLY A 68 -13.72 -0.59 2.42
C GLY A 68 -13.13 0.71 2.92
N GLU A 69 -14.01 1.65 3.23
CA GLU A 69 -13.65 2.99 3.69
C GLU A 69 -12.92 2.98 5.04
N VAL A 70 -13.23 2.01 5.91
CA VAL A 70 -12.60 1.88 7.23
C VAL A 70 -11.12 1.56 7.09
N GLU A 71 -10.79 0.54 6.30
CA GLU A 71 -9.41 0.15 6.04
C GLU A 71 -8.66 1.26 5.29
N ASN A 72 -9.33 1.96 4.37
CA ASN A 72 -8.73 3.09 3.64
C ASN A 72 -8.30 4.22 4.59
N LYS A 73 -9.20 4.62 5.50
CA LYS A 73 -8.92 5.64 6.52
C LYS A 73 -7.86 5.19 7.51
N LEU A 74 -7.87 3.92 7.90
CA LEU A 74 -6.88 3.37 8.82
C LEU A 74 -5.48 3.41 8.20
N ALA A 75 -5.31 2.89 6.98
CA ALA A 75 -4.03 2.93 6.27
C ALA A 75 -3.52 4.37 6.09
N SER A 76 -4.41 5.28 5.68
CA SER A 76 -4.09 6.71 5.55
C SER A 76 -3.65 7.35 6.87
N THR A 77 -4.32 7.00 7.98
CA THR A 77 -4.01 7.54 9.31
C THR A 77 -2.66 7.04 9.80
N VAL A 78 -2.38 5.75 9.65
CA VAL A 78 -1.08 5.16 10.01
C VAL A 78 0.04 5.76 9.16
N ALA A 79 -0.15 5.87 7.84
CA ALA A 79 0.86 6.45 6.95
C ALA A 79 1.20 7.90 7.32
N LYS A 80 0.18 8.72 7.61
CA LYS A 80 0.36 10.11 8.07
C LYS A 80 1.03 10.19 9.44
N PHE A 81 0.67 9.29 10.36
CA PHE A 81 1.29 9.23 11.68
C PHE A 81 2.78 8.92 11.57
N LEU A 82 3.14 7.88 10.80
CA LEU A 82 4.54 7.50 10.57
C LEU A 82 5.33 8.59 9.85
N GLY A 83 4.74 9.23 8.83
CA GLY A 83 5.37 10.35 8.13
C GLY A 83 5.77 11.46 9.10
N LYS A 84 4.86 11.89 9.97
CA LYS A 84 5.17 12.90 11.01
C LYS A 84 6.24 12.48 12.01
N GLN A 85 6.31 11.19 12.37
CA GLN A 85 7.36 10.69 13.27
C GLN A 85 8.74 10.69 12.62
N MET A 86 8.81 10.67 11.28
CA MET A 86 10.06 10.71 10.52
C MET A 86 10.56 12.14 10.26
N GLU A 87 9.74 13.16 10.49
CA GLU A 87 10.10 14.59 10.44
C GLU A 87 10.85 15.06 11.71
N SER A 88 11.16 14.15 12.64
CA SER A 88 11.71 14.43 13.97
C SER A 88 13.22 14.28 14.06
#